data_AF-A0A7J9K6J9-F1
#
_entry.id   AF-A0A7J9K6J9-F1
#
_cell.length_a   1.000
_cell.length_b   1.000
_cell.length_c   1.000
_cell.angle_alpha   90.00
_cell.angle_beta   90.00
_cell.angle_gamma   90.00
#
_symmetry.space_group_name_H-M   'P 1'
#
loop_
_entity.id
_entity.type
_entity.pdbx_description
1 polymer ?
#
loop_
_entity_poly.entity_id
_entity_poly.type
_entity_poly.pdbx_seq_one_letter_code
_entity_poly.pdbx_strand_id
1 'polypeptide(L)'
;MAIFGYLMFGPQIQSQVTLNLPASISSKVAIYTTLVNPIAKYALMVTPIVNAIKTRFSCRYNLRFLSILIGTNLLISTVLVALAIPFFGSLMSLVGALLSITASIILPCLCYLKIS
;
A
#
# COMPACT_ATOMS: atom_id res chain seq x y z
N MET A 1 9.48 -1.05 -17.70
CA MET A 1 10.49 -0.84 -16.63
C MET A 1 11.22 -2.11 -16.22
N ALA A 2 10.56 -3.28 -16.12
CA ALA A 2 11.21 -4.53 -15.73
C ALA A 2 12.43 -4.93 -16.61
N ILE A 3 12.33 -4.75 -17.93
CA ILE A 3 13.41 -5.06 -18.88
C ILE A 3 14.68 -4.24 -18.58
N PHE A 4 14.55 -2.92 -18.43
CA PHE A 4 15.69 -2.04 -18.11
C PHE A 4 16.30 -2.36 -16.74
N GLY A 5 15.49 -2.66 -15.73
CA GLY A 5 15.98 -3.06 -14.41
C GLY A 5 16.82 -4.33 -14.48
N TYR A 6 16.35 -5.36 -15.18
CA TYR A 6 17.07 -6.62 -15.35
C TYR A 6 18.38 -6.42 -16.13
N LEU A 7 18.37 -5.61 -17.19
CA LEU A 7 19.61 -5.28 -17.93
C LEU A 7 20.65 -4.55 -17.06
N MET A 8 20.21 -3.76 -16.08
CA MET A 8 21.08 -2.95 -15.22
C MET A 8 21.69 -3.75 -14.04
N PHE A 9 20.93 -4.66 -13.43
CA PHE A 9 21.34 -5.38 -12.21
C PHE A 9 21.52 -6.89 -12.42
N GLY A 10 21.12 -7.42 -13.57
CA GLY A 10 21.26 -8.83 -13.92
C GLY A 10 20.48 -9.77 -12.96
N PRO A 11 20.96 -11.02 -12.79
CA PRO A 11 20.28 -12.01 -11.97
C PRO A 11 20.27 -11.72 -10.45
N GLN A 12 21.02 -10.72 -9.99
CA GLN A 12 21.09 -10.33 -8.56
C GLN A 12 20.04 -9.29 -8.17
N ILE A 13 19.04 -9.02 -9.02
CA ILE A 13 18.04 -7.98 -8.78
C ILE A 13 17.10 -8.34 -7.63
N GLN A 14 17.15 -7.55 -6.55
CA GLN A 14 16.22 -7.64 -5.42
C GLN A 14 14.80 -7.15 -5.76
N SER A 15 13.82 -7.54 -4.93
CA SER A 15 12.39 -7.22 -5.10
C SER A 15 12.07 -5.73 -5.20
N GLN A 16 12.96 -4.87 -4.71
CA GLN A 16 12.91 -3.42 -4.88
C GLN A 16 14.16 -2.95 -5.61
N VAL A 17 13.96 -2.25 -6.74
CA VAL A 17 15.07 -1.70 -7.54
C VAL A 17 15.93 -0.73 -6.73
N THR A 18 15.32 0.02 -5.81
CA THR A 18 15.99 0.94 -4.88
C THR A 18 17.01 0.27 -3.97
N LEU A 19 16.83 -1.01 -3.65
CA LEU A 19 17.75 -1.77 -2.79
C LEU A 19 19.05 -2.16 -3.51
N ASN A 20 19.04 -2.22 -4.85
CA ASN A 20 20.19 -2.61 -5.65
C ASN A 20 21.08 -1.41 -6.06
N LEU A 21 20.70 -0.17 -5.74
CA LEU A 21 21.51 0.98 -6.15
C LEU A 21 22.82 1.06 -5.36
N PRO A 22 23.96 1.39 -6.02
CA PRO A 22 25.23 1.63 -5.34
C PRO A 22 25.17 2.87 -4.43
N ALA A 23 26.00 2.92 -3.39
CA ALA A 23 26.00 3.98 -2.36
C ALA A 23 26.64 5.32 -2.82
N SER A 24 26.28 5.80 -4.01
CA SER A 24 26.73 7.10 -4.54
C SER A 24 25.79 8.23 -4.14
N ILE A 25 26.26 9.48 -4.23
CA ILE A 25 25.47 10.68 -3.89
C ILE A 25 24.19 10.75 -4.75
N SER A 26 24.29 10.40 -6.04
CA SER A 26 23.13 10.34 -6.95
C SER A 26 22.09 9.30 -6.53
N SER A 27 22.52 8.15 -6.00
CA SER A 27 21.62 7.10 -5.50
C SER A 27 20.90 7.55 -4.24
N LYS A 28 21.59 8.23 -3.31
CA LYS A 28 20.96 8.80 -2.12
C LYS A 28 19.84 9.78 -2.48
N VAL A 29 20.08 10.69 -3.43
CA VAL A 29 19.04 11.62 -3.92
C VAL A 29 17.86 10.86 -4.50
N ALA A 30 18.10 9.85 -5.35
CA ALA A 30 17.03 9.03 -5.91
C ALA A 30 16.19 8.32 -4.83
N ILE A 31 16.84 7.74 -3.81
CA ILE A 31 16.16 7.10 -2.68
C ILE A 31 15.30 8.13 -1.92
N TYR A 32 15.87 9.29 -1.55
CA TYR A 32 15.12 10.32 -0.83
C TYR A 32 13.92 10.84 -1.63
N THR A 33 14.06 11.06 -2.94
CA THR A 33 12.95 11.46 -3.80
C THR A 33 11.86 10.39 -3.85
N THR A 34 12.24 9.10 -3.94
CA THR A 34 11.24 8.01 -3.95
C THR A 34 10.49 7.86 -2.63
N LEU A 35 11.03 8.32 -1.49
CA LEU A 35 10.35 8.27 -0.19
C LEU A 35 9.24 9.33 -0.03
N VAL A 36 9.34 10.46 -0.74
CA VAL A 36 8.33 11.52 -0.67
C VAL A 36 6.96 11.03 -1.15
N ASN A 37 6.94 10.23 -2.23
CA ASN A 37 5.70 9.78 -2.85
C ASN A 37 4.89 8.82 -1.94
N PRO A 38 5.46 7.77 -1.32
CA PRO A 38 4.76 6.96 -0.32
C PRO A 38 4.20 7.74 0.86
N ILE A 39 4.94 8.71 1.40
CA ILE A 39 4.49 9.51 2.56
C ILE A 39 3.23 10.28 2.20
N ALA A 40 3.25 11.01 1.08
CA ALA A 40 2.10 11.76 0.61
C ALA A 40 0.93 10.83 0.24
N LYS A 41 1.21 9.75 -0.49
CA LYS A 41 0.19 8.79 -0.93
C LYS A 41 -0.50 8.09 0.25
N TYR A 42 0.24 7.79 1.32
CA TYR A 42 -0.32 7.19 2.52
C TYR A 42 -1.32 8.14 3.20
N ALA A 43 -0.95 9.41 3.40
CA ALA A 43 -1.85 10.40 3.99
C ALA A 43 -3.15 10.56 3.18
N LEU A 44 -3.04 10.59 1.85
CA LEU A 44 -4.21 10.68 0.97
C LEU A 44 -5.09 9.43 0.99
N MET A 45 -4.50 8.24 1.16
CA MET A 45 -5.25 6.98 1.20
C MET A 45 -5.94 6.74 2.55
N VAL A 46 -5.31 7.11 3.66
CA VAL A 46 -5.86 6.90 5.01
C VAL A 46 -7.01 7.88 5.34
N THR A 47 -6.93 9.12 4.86
CA THR A 47 -7.96 10.14 5.10
C THR A 47 -9.40 9.69 4.77
N PRO A 48 -9.71 9.18 3.56
CA PRO A 48 -11.05 8.70 3.24
C PRO A 48 -11.45 7.45 4.04
N ILE A 49 -10.51 6.59 4.40
CA ILE A 49 -10.76 5.39 5.23
C ILE A 49 -11.22 5.81 6.63
N VAL A 50 -10.47 6.72 7.27
CA VAL A 50 -10.82 7.24 8.59
C VAL A 50 -12.17 7.96 8.56
N ASN A 51 -12.43 8.74 7.50
CA ASN A 51 -13.72 9.40 7.33
C ASN A 51 -14.88 8.40 7.13
N ALA A 52 -14.70 7.36 6.31
CA ALA A 52 -15.70 6.32 6.11
C ALA A 52 -16.04 5.59 7.42
N ILE A 53 -15.01 5.21 8.20
CA ILE A 53 -15.20 4.58 9.51
C ILE A 53 -15.90 5.57 10.46
N LYS A 54 -15.44 6.81 10.53
CA LYS A 54 -16.07 7.86 11.36
C LYS A 54 -17.56 8.00 11.06
N THR A 55 -17.96 8.10 9.80
CA THR A 55 -19.39 8.22 9.42
C THR A 55 -20.25 7.05 9.89
N ARG A 56 -19.68 5.83 9.95
CA ARG A 56 -20.38 4.64 10.48
C ARG A 56 -20.55 4.67 12.00
N PHE A 57 -19.67 5.37 12.73
CA PHE A 57 -19.66 5.44 14.19
C PHE A 57 -20.11 6.82 14.74
N SER A 58 -20.52 7.76 13.88
CA SER A 58 -20.84 9.16 14.22
C SER A 58 -21.96 9.36 15.25
N CYS A 59 -22.75 8.33 15.59
CA CYS A 59 -23.87 8.49 16.52
C CYS A 59 -23.51 8.55 18.01
N ARG A 60 -22.26 8.27 18.44
CA ARG A 60 -22.00 8.02 19.88
C ARG A 60 -20.73 8.59 20.53
N TYR A 61 -19.75 9.13 19.79
CA TYR A 61 -18.43 9.44 20.38
C TYR A 61 -17.82 10.78 19.91
N ASN A 62 -16.85 11.28 20.69
CA ASN A 62 -16.08 12.48 20.37
C ASN A 62 -15.28 12.31 19.06
N LEU A 63 -15.77 12.96 18.00
CA LEU A 63 -15.35 12.81 16.60
C LEU A 63 -13.85 13.03 16.36
N ARG A 64 -13.19 13.87 17.18
CA ARG A 64 -11.75 14.18 17.05
C ARG A 64 -10.87 13.08 17.65
N PHE A 65 -11.23 12.58 18.84
CA PHE A 65 -10.49 11.53 19.51
C PHE A 65 -10.58 10.19 18.76
N LEU A 66 -11.79 9.85 18.29
CA LEU A 66 -12.03 8.62 17.52
C LEU A 66 -11.27 8.63 16.18
N SER A 67 -11.18 9.78 15.51
CA SER A 67 -10.38 9.93 14.29
C SER A 67 -8.89 9.69 14.53
N ILE A 68 -8.34 10.23 15.63
CA ILE A 68 -6.93 10.04 15.98
C ILE A 68 -6.67 8.58 16.33
N LEU A 69 -7.56 7.96 17.11
CA LEU A 69 -7.43 6.57 17.54
C LEU A 69 -7.49 5.58 16.36
N ILE A 70 -8.40 5.78 15.40
CA ILE A 70 -8.46 4.96 14.19
C ILE A 70 -7.19 5.15 13.36
N GLY A 71 -6.74 6.40 13.16
CA GLY A 71 -5.54 6.69 12.39
C GLY A 71 -4.29 6.04 12.99
N THR A 72 -4.11 6.13 14.30
CA THR A 72 -2.97 5.49 14.99
C THR A 72 -3.06 3.97 14.97
N ASN A 73 -4.23 3.38 15.19
CA ASN A 73 -4.39 1.92 15.08
C ASN A 73 -4.10 1.39 13.67
N LEU A 74 -4.51 2.14 12.64
CA LEU A 74 -4.27 1.76 11.25
C LEU A 74 -2.77 1.85 10.92
N LEU A 75 -2.07 2.88 11.41
CA LEU A 75 -0.62 2.98 11.33
C LEU A 75 0.07 1.81 12.05
N ILE A 76 -0.27 1.56 13.31
CA ILE A 76 0.32 0.49 14.13
C ILE A 76 0.14 -0.87 13.45
N SER A 77 -1.06 -1.18 12.95
CA SER A 77 -1.31 -2.45 12.27
C SER A 77 -0.48 -2.60 10.99
N THR A 78 -0.35 -1.53 10.18
CA THR A 78 0.51 -1.58 8.98
C THR A 78 1.99 -1.79 9.31
N VAL A 79 2.50 -1.17 10.38
CA VAL A 79 3.88 -1.37 10.84
C VAL A 79 4.08 -2.80 11.33
N LEU A 80 3.12 -3.36 12.07
CA LEU A 80 3.20 -4.71 12.60
C LEU A 80 3.23 -5.75 11.47
N VAL A 81 2.40 -5.57 10.43
CA VAL A 81 2.43 -6.41 9.22
C VAL A 81 3.77 -6.29 8.49
N ALA A 82 4.31 -5.07 8.37
CA ALA A 82 5.60 -4.84 7.71
C ALA A 82 6.77 -5.52 8.46
N LEU A 83 6.71 -5.60 9.79
CA LEU A 83 7.70 -6.31 10.61
C LEU A 83 7.53 -7.84 10.52
N ALA A 84 6.29 -8.33 10.48
CA ALA A 84 6.02 -9.77 10.45
C ALA A 84 6.34 -10.42 9.09
N ILE A 85 6.20 -9.67 7.99
CA ILE A 85 6.36 -10.20 6.63
C ILE A 85 7.44 -9.39 5.89
N PRO A 86 8.72 -9.82 5.94
CA PRO A 86 9.82 -9.10 5.30
C PRO A 86 9.83 -9.22 3.76
N PHE A 87 8.96 -10.05 3.17
CA PHE A 87 8.94 -10.33 1.72
C PHE A 87 7.94 -9.44 0.97
N PHE A 88 8.40 -8.26 0.53
CA PHE A 88 7.58 -7.28 -0.20
C PHE A 88 6.98 -7.83 -1.50
N GLY A 89 7.77 -8.56 -2.30
CA GLY A 89 7.32 -9.10 -3.60
C GLY A 89 6.15 -10.08 -3.48
N SER A 90 6.25 -11.03 -2.54
CA SER A 90 5.20 -12.03 -2.30
C SER A 90 3.92 -11.41 -1.75
N LEU A 91 4.05 -10.44 -0.84
CA LEU A 91 2.89 -9.72 -0.28
C LEU A 91 2.18 -8.89 -1.36
N MET A 92 2.94 -8.18 -2.20
CA MET A 92 2.37 -7.36 -3.28
C MET A 92 1.70 -8.23 -4.35
N SER A 93 2.29 -9.38 -4.69
CA SER A 93 1.70 -10.38 -5.58
C SER A 93 0.37 -10.92 -5.05
N LEU A 94 0.35 -11.35 -3.78
CA LEU A 94 -0.84 -11.90 -3.15
C LEU A 94 -1.98 -10.87 -3.07
N VAL A 95 -1.68 -9.66 -2.56
CA VAL A 95 -2.67 -8.58 -2.46
C VAL A 95 -3.18 -8.20 -3.86
N GLY A 96 -2.30 -8.12 -4.85
CA GLY A 96 -2.67 -7.84 -6.24
C GLY A 96 -3.60 -8.92 -6.82
N ALA A 97 -3.28 -10.19 -6.63
CA ALA A 97 -4.08 -11.31 -7.12
C ALA A 97 -5.48 -11.33 -6.47
N LEU A 98 -5.56 -11.21 -5.14
CA LEU A 98 -6.83 -11.21 -4.41
C LEU A 98 -7.74 -10.04 -4.83
N LEU A 99 -7.18 -8.83 -4.91
CA LEU A 99 -7.93 -7.66 -5.34
C LEU A 99 -8.34 -7.75 -6.81
N SER A 100 -7.46 -8.25 -7.68
CA SER A 100 -7.74 -8.41 -9.11
C SER A 100 -8.88 -9.40 -9.37
N ILE A 101 -8.85 -10.58 -8.73
CA ILE A 101 -9.92 -11.58 -8.85
C ILE A 101 -11.25 -11.01 -8.34
N THR A 102 -11.22 -10.32 -7.19
CA THR A 102 -12.43 -9.74 -6.60
C THR A 102 -13.03 -8.66 -7.51
N ALA A 103 -12.22 -7.73 -8.00
CA ALA A 103 -12.69 -6.61 -8.81
C ALA A 103 -13.08 -7.01 -10.24
N SER A 104 -12.34 -7.94 -10.85
CA SER A 104 -12.48 -8.24 -12.28
C SER A 104 -13.42 -9.41 -12.56
N ILE A 105 -13.61 -10.31 -11.59
CA ILE A 105 -14.43 -11.52 -11.77
C ILE A 105 -15.63 -11.45 -10.82
N ILE A 106 -15.39 -11.39 -9.51
CA ILE A 106 -16.46 -11.55 -8.51
C ILE A 106 -17.46 -10.40 -8.57
N LEU A 107 -16.97 -9.16 -8.58
CA LEU A 107 -17.83 -7.96 -8.59
C LEU A 107 -18.74 -7.88 -9.82
N PRO A 108 -18.26 -8.00 -11.08
CA PRO A 108 -19.14 -7.99 -12.24
C PRO A 108 -20.12 -9.17 -12.26
N CYS A 109 -19.70 -10.36 -11.86
CA CYS A 109 -20.61 -11.52 -11.75
C CYS A 109 -21.72 -11.29 -10.71
N LEU A 110 -21.40 -10.75 -9.54
CA LEU A 110 -22.39 -10.41 -8.52
C LEU A 110 -23.35 -9.31 -8.99
N CYS A 111 -22.85 -8.29 -9.66
CA CYS A 111 -23.69 -7.23 -10.24
C CYS A 111 -24.62 -7.78 -11.33
N TYR A 112 -24.13 -8.68 -12.19
CA TYR A 112 -24.94 -9.34 -13.23
C TYR A 112 -26.05 -10.22 -12.63
N LEU A 113 -25.74 -11.01 -11.59
CA LEU A 113 -26.75 -11.83 -10.92
C LEU A 113 -27.76 -11.02 -10.09
N LYS A 114 -27.42 -9.80 -9.68
CA LYS A 114 -28.33 -8.90 -8.95
C LYS A 114 -29.29 -8.15 -9.88
N ILE A 115 -28.92 -7.98 -11.16
CA ILE A 115 -29.72 -7.26 -12.15
C ILE A 115 -30.62 -8.18 -12.96
N SER A 116 -30.27 -9.47 -13.05
CA SER A 116 -31.11 -10.54 -13.62
C SER A 116 -32.07 -11.11 -12.59
#